data_AF-A0A9W5EX63-F1
#
_entry.id   AF-A0A9W5EX63-F1
#
_cell.length_a   1.000
_cell.length_b   1.000
_cell.length_c   1.000
_cell.angle_alpha   90.00
_cell.angle_beta   90.00
_cell.angle_gamma   90.00
#
_symmetry.space_group_name_H-M   'P 1'
#
loop_
_entity.id
_entity.type
_entity.pdbx_description
1 polymer ?
#
loop_
_entity_poly.entity_id
_entity_poly.type
_entity_poly.pdbx_seq_one_letter_code
_entity_poly.pdbx_strand_id
1 'polypeptide(L)'
;MANARNIALAEQMQMPILTTCSTCLLVLTTAKNALDKGKKDEINTFLAQGNMKYNGSADITSLLWVLAKNVNIIKLKIKRPLKGLKVAAFYGCHSVRPQSVLGFESSVNPKSFESVITALGATVVPFKKSLSAADFTLLIQPKHQ
;
A
#
# COMPACT_ATOMS: atom_id res chain seq x y z
N MET A 1 8.84 11.43 12.72
CA MET A 1 10.26 11.45 12.33
C MET A 1 10.65 10.27 11.43
N ALA A 2 10.56 9.02 11.86
CA ALA A 2 11.03 7.85 11.08
C ALA A 2 10.46 7.75 9.66
N ASN A 3 9.14 7.88 9.47
CA ASN A 3 8.53 7.83 8.14
C ASN A 3 8.99 8.99 7.25
N ALA A 4 9.14 10.20 7.81
CA ALA A 4 9.61 11.36 7.05
C ALA A 4 11.05 11.17 6.56
N ARG A 5 11.90 10.56 7.38
CA ARG A 5 13.28 10.20 7.00
C ARG A 5 13.29 9.22 5.83
N ASN A 6 12.48 8.17 5.88
CA ASN A 6 12.38 7.19 4.80
C ASN A 6 11.91 7.83 3.48
N ILE A 7 10.93 8.74 3.56
CA ILE A 7 10.45 9.46 2.38
C ILE A 7 11.50 10.43 1.85
N ALA A 8 12.15 11.21 2.71
CA ALA A 8 13.23 12.11 2.31
C ALA A 8 14.40 11.38 1.65
N LEU A 9 14.75 10.18 2.12
CA LEU A 9 15.78 9.35 1.48
C LEU A 9 15.36 8.92 0.06
N ALA A 10 14.11 8.50 -0.13
CA ALA A 10 13.59 8.18 -1.46
C ALA A 10 13.60 9.39 -2.39
N GLU A 11 13.30 10.59 -1.87
CA GLU A 11 13.40 11.85 -2.62
C GLU A 11 14.84 12.19 -3.04
N GLN A 12 15.82 11.98 -2.16
CA GLN A 12 17.24 12.16 -2.49
C GLN A 12 17.69 11.21 -3.60
N MET A 13 17.15 9.99 -3.61
CA MET A 13 17.39 9.00 -4.67
C MET A 13 16.57 9.26 -5.93
N GLN A 14 15.67 10.25 -5.92
CA GLN A 14 14.74 10.56 -7.02
C GLN A 14 13.88 9.35 -7.43
N MET A 15 13.49 8.53 -6.45
CA MET A 15 12.74 7.29 -6.67
C MET A 15 11.45 7.23 -5.84
N PRO A 16 10.42 6.51 -6.33
CA PRO A 16 9.25 6.22 -5.53
C PRO A 16 9.56 5.19 -4.45
N ILE A 17 8.74 5.15 -3.40
CA ILE A 17 8.72 4.06 -2.43
C ILE A 17 7.75 2.99 -2.90
N LEU A 18 8.26 1.77 -3.04
CA LEU A 18 7.47 0.56 -3.29
C LEU A 18 7.42 -0.29 -2.02
N THR A 19 6.21 -0.61 -1.55
CA THR A 19 6.01 -1.51 -0.40
C THR A 19 5.18 -2.74 -0.77
N THR A 20 5.51 -3.88 -0.19
CA THR A 20 4.69 -5.10 -0.25
C THR A 20 3.76 -5.24 0.96
N CYS A 21 4.05 -4.50 2.03
CA CYS A 21 3.29 -4.53 3.27
C CYS A 21 2.18 -3.47 3.27
N SER A 22 0.95 -3.89 3.57
CA SER A 22 -0.23 -3.04 3.65
C SER A 22 -0.16 -2.04 4.81
N THR A 23 0.38 -2.45 5.96
CA THR A 23 0.61 -1.54 7.09
C THR A 23 1.63 -0.47 6.74
N CYS A 24 2.75 -0.84 6.10
CA CYS A 24 3.75 0.12 5.64
C CYS A 24 3.16 1.13 4.64
N LEU A 25 2.33 0.65 3.71
CA LEU A 25 1.60 1.51 2.78
C LEU A 25 0.76 2.54 3.53
N LEU A 26 -0.08 2.09 4.48
CA LEU A 26 -0.93 2.97 5.25
C LEU A 26 -0.14 4.00 6.05
N VAL A 27 0.87 3.58 6.82
CA VAL A 27 1.60 4.50 7.71
C VAL A 27 2.46 5.50 6.94
N LEU A 28 3.02 5.10 5.79
CA LEU A 28 3.81 5.98 4.93
C LEU A 28 2.90 7.00 4.25
N THR A 29 1.81 6.57 3.63
CA THR A 29 0.86 7.47 2.95
C THR A 29 0.16 8.40 3.95
N THR A 30 -0.19 7.91 5.14
CA THR A 30 -0.74 8.76 6.20
C THR A 30 0.27 9.80 6.67
N ALA A 31 1.53 9.40 6.88
CA ALA A 31 2.59 10.33 7.25
C ALA A 31 2.82 11.38 6.17
N LYS A 32 2.93 10.97 4.90
CA LYS A 32 3.04 11.88 3.76
C LYS A 32 1.91 12.90 3.74
N ASN A 33 0.66 12.45 3.83
CA ASN A 33 -0.51 13.33 3.85
C ASN A 33 -0.49 14.32 5.03
N ALA A 34 -0.05 13.89 6.21
CA ALA A 34 0.07 14.77 7.37
C ALA A 34 1.20 15.81 7.20
N LEU A 35 2.34 15.41 6.64
CA LEU A 35 3.46 16.31 6.34
C LEU A 35 3.05 17.33 5.28
N ASP A 36 2.43 16.87 4.20
CA ASP A 36 2.02 17.71 3.07
C ASP A 36 0.96 18.75 3.45
N LYS A 37 0.18 18.50 4.51
CA LYS A 37 -0.84 19.43 5.04
C LYS A 37 -0.32 20.49 6.03
N GLY A 38 0.99 20.56 6.28
CA GLY A 38 1.56 21.65 7.07
C GLY A 38 2.59 21.26 8.14
N LYS A 39 3.04 20.01 8.19
CA LYS A 39 4.09 19.58 9.13
C LYS A 39 5.49 19.48 8.49
N LYS A 40 5.68 20.05 7.29
CA LYS A 40 6.97 20.01 6.56
C LYS A 40 8.08 20.76 7.29
N ASP A 41 7.81 21.98 7.73
CA ASP A 41 8.86 22.83 8.31
C ASP A 41 9.34 22.27 9.64
N GLU A 42 8.40 21.88 10.51
CA GLU A 42 8.69 21.21 11.78
C GLU A 42 9.57 19.98 11.56
N ILE A 43 9.20 19.08 10.64
CA ILE A 43 9.97 17.84 10.44
C ILE A 43 11.35 18.09 9.84
N ASN A 44 11.48 19.12 9.00
CA ASN A 44 12.74 19.46 8.35
C ASN A 44 13.78 20.00 9.35
N THR A 45 13.36 20.60 10.46
CA THR A 45 14.30 20.98 11.54
C THR A 45 15.07 19.77 12.09
N PHE A 46 14.39 18.63 12.23
CA PHE A 46 14.99 17.39 12.70
C PHE A 46 15.78 16.67 11.61
N LEU A 47 15.26 16.64 10.38
CA LEU A 47 15.94 15.97 9.26
C LEU A 47 17.25 16.65 8.86
N ALA A 48 17.39 17.96 9.09
CA ALA A 48 18.61 18.71 8.85
C ALA A 48 19.82 18.14 9.62
N GLN A 49 19.61 17.60 10.83
CA GLN A 49 20.67 16.93 11.62
C GLN A 49 21.26 15.70 10.90
N GLY A 50 20.49 15.09 10.00
CA GLY A 50 20.90 13.96 9.17
C GLY A 50 21.18 14.32 7.72
N ASN A 51 21.42 15.60 7.39
CA ASN A 51 21.63 16.08 6.01
C ASN A 51 20.50 15.66 5.04
N MET A 52 19.27 15.61 5.53
CA MET A 52 18.07 15.26 4.75
C MET A 52 17.05 16.39 4.77
N LYS A 53 16.23 16.44 3.71
CA LYS A 53 15.10 17.37 3.61
C LYS A 53 13.94 16.66 2.96
N TYR A 54 12.77 16.75 3.58
CA TYR A 54 11.51 16.31 3.03
C TYR A 54 10.87 17.45 2.23
N ASN A 55 10.59 17.19 0.95
CA ASN A 55 9.94 18.10 0.01
C ASN A 55 8.52 17.64 -0.33
N GLY A 56 8.21 16.36 -0.16
CA GLY A 56 6.94 15.74 -0.52
C GLY A 56 6.84 15.33 -1.99
N SER A 57 7.97 15.11 -2.66
CA SER A 57 8.03 14.74 -4.08
C SER A 57 8.01 13.23 -4.34
N ALA A 58 8.36 12.40 -3.35
CA ALA A 58 8.36 10.95 -3.54
C ALA A 58 6.94 10.38 -3.48
N ASP A 59 6.59 9.60 -4.51
CA ASP A 59 5.37 8.81 -4.53
C ASP A 59 5.51 7.56 -3.67
N ILE A 60 4.40 7.13 -3.09
CA ILE A 60 4.31 5.90 -2.30
C ILE A 60 3.31 4.98 -2.99
N THR A 61 3.73 3.76 -3.31
CA THR A 61 2.88 2.77 -3.99
C THR A 61 3.10 1.37 -3.41
N SER A 62 2.15 0.48 -3.69
CA SER A 62 2.26 -0.93 -3.31
C SER A 62 2.60 -1.82 -4.50
N LEU A 63 3.25 -2.94 -4.24
CA LEU A 63 3.51 -3.94 -5.30
C LEU A 63 2.21 -4.42 -5.94
N LEU A 64 1.17 -4.67 -5.14
CA LEU A 64 -0.15 -5.07 -5.64
C LEU A 64 -0.72 -4.06 -6.64
N TRP A 65 -0.63 -2.76 -6.31
CA TRP A 65 -1.14 -1.69 -7.14
C TRP A 65 -0.36 -1.56 -8.45
N VAL A 66 0.98 -1.67 -8.39
CA VAL A 66 1.82 -1.69 -9.58
C VAL A 66 1.48 -2.89 -10.46
N LEU A 67 1.30 -4.08 -9.88
CA LEU A 67 0.92 -5.27 -10.64
C LEU A 67 -0.48 -5.11 -11.26
N ALA A 68 -1.46 -4.61 -10.51
CA ALA A 68 -2.82 -4.40 -10.99
C ALA A 68 -2.89 -3.39 -12.14
N LYS A 69 -2.11 -2.29 -12.07
CA LYS A 69 -2.00 -1.32 -13.18
C LYS A 69 -1.35 -1.92 -14.44
N ASN A 70 -0.50 -2.93 -14.29
CA ASN A 70 0.32 -3.48 -15.37
C ASN A 70 -0.08 -4.91 -15.77
N VAL A 71 -1.34 -5.32 -15.52
CA VAL A 71 -1.84 -6.67 -15.81
C VAL A 71 -1.62 -7.11 -17.26
N ASN A 72 -1.75 -6.19 -18.22
CA ASN A 72 -1.55 -6.51 -19.64
C ASN A 72 -0.09 -6.87 -19.95
N ILE A 73 0.86 -6.19 -19.30
CA ILE A 73 2.30 -6.47 -19.44
C ILE A 73 2.63 -7.80 -18.75
N ILE A 74 2.08 -8.04 -17.56
CA ILE A 74 2.30 -9.26 -16.79
C ILE A 74 1.88 -10.48 -17.59
N LYS A 75 0.70 -10.45 -18.24
CA LYS A 75 0.18 -11.56 -19.06
C LYS A 75 1.18 -12.04 -20.11
N LEU A 76 1.94 -11.13 -20.73
CA LEU A 76 2.94 -11.44 -21.76
C LEU A 76 4.20 -12.12 -21.21
N LYS A 77 4.42 -12.08 -19.89
CA LYS A 77 5.62 -12.62 -19.23
C LYS A 77 5.36 -13.95 -18.52
N ILE A 78 4.12 -14.44 -18.51
CA ILE A 78 3.76 -15.69 -17.81
C ILE A 78 4.29 -16.89 -18.59
N LYS A 79 5.22 -17.62 -17.99
CA LYS A 79 5.74 -18.90 -18.53
C LYS A 79 4.90 -20.11 -18.09
N ARG A 80 4.36 -20.07 -16.87
CA ARG A 80 3.58 -21.16 -16.26
C ARG A 80 2.30 -20.58 -15.66
N PRO A 81 1.19 -20.56 -16.41
CA PRO A 81 -0.08 -20.08 -15.91
C PRO A 81 -0.58 -20.91 -14.72
N LEU A 82 -1.25 -20.27 -13.77
CA LEU A 82 -1.82 -20.92 -12.58
C LEU A 82 -3.18 -21.59 -12.86
N LYS A 83 -3.34 -22.16 -14.07
CA LYS A 83 -4.58 -22.80 -14.52
C LYS A 83 -4.99 -23.93 -13.55
N GLY A 84 -6.27 -23.96 -13.20
CA GLY A 84 -6.84 -24.94 -12.27
C GLY A 84 -6.69 -24.57 -10.79
N LEU A 85 -5.90 -23.55 -10.44
CA LEU A 85 -5.81 -23.07 -9.06
C LEU A 85 -7.00 -22.17 -8.73
N LYS A 86 -7.68 -22.46 -7.62
CA LYS A 86 -8.72 -21.62 -7.04
C LYS A 86 -8.11 -20.77 -5.92
N VAL A 87 -8.21 -19.45 -6.04
CA VAL A 87 -7.56 -18.51 -5.12
C VAL A 87 -8.58 -17.55 -4.53
N ALA A 88 -8.62 -17.46 -3.20
CA ALA A 88 -9.39 -16.45 -2.48
C ALA A 88 -8.53 -15.19 -2.28
N ALA A 89 -9.04 -14.03 -2.69
CA ALA A 89 -8.37 -12.76 -2.44
C ALA A 89 -8.58 -12.33 -0.98
N PHE A 90 -7.48 -11.99 -0.30
CA PHE A 90 -7.51 -11.39 1.02
C PHE A 90 -6.77 -10.05 0.98
N TYR A 91 -7.52 -8.97 1.14
CA TYR A 91 -7.01 -7.60 1.05
C TYR A 91 -6.40 -7.11 2.35
N GLY A 92 -6.89 -7.62 3.48
CA GLY A 92 -6.69 -7.01 4.79
C GLY A 92 -7.33 -5.61 4.89
N CYS A 93 -7.20 -4.97 6.05
CA CYS A 93 -7.77 -3.64 6.29
C CYS A 93 -6.92 -2.51 5.68
N HIS A 94 -5.59 -2.56 5.84
CA HIS A 94 -4.69 -1.43 5.53
C HIS A 94 -4.37 -1.24 4.04
N SER A 95 -4.77 -2.17 3.17
CA SER A 95 -4.53 -2.04 1.72
C SER A 95 -5.59 -1.19 1.02
N VAL A 96 -6.77 -1.07 1.63
CA VAL A 96 -7.96 -0.44 1.02
C VAL A 96 -8.64 0.57 1.95
N ARG A 97 -8.25 0.66 3.23
CA ARG A 97 -8.78 1.62 4.21
C ARG A 97 -7.66 2.39 4.92
N PRO A 98 -7.87 3.69 5.21
CA PRO A 98 -9.02 4.51 4.82
C PRO A 98 -8.90 4.99 3.36
N GLN A 99 -10.02 4.95 2.63
CA GLN A 99 -10.04 5.29 1.21
C GLN A 99 -9.63 6.75 0.94
N SER A 100 -9.93 7.66 1.87
CA SER A 100 -9.54 9.08 1.80
C SER A 100 -8.02 9.30 1.86
N VAL A 101 -7.25 8.33 2.36
CA VAL A 101 -5.79 8.39 2.43
C VAL A 101 -5.15 7.63 1.29
N LEU A 102 -5.63 6.42 1.01
CA LEU A 102 -5.00 5.51 0.03
C LEU A 102 -5.43 5.79 -1.41
N GLY A 103 -6.70 6.15 -1.64
CA GLY A 103 -7.23 6.65 -2.92
C GLY A 103 -7.15 5.74 -4.15
N PHE A 104 -6.52 4.56 -4.08
CA PHE A 104 -6.25 3.73 -5.26
C PHE A 104 -7.47 2.98 -5.80
N GLU A 105 -8.28 2.39 -4.91
CA GLU A 105 -9.46 1.61 -5.28
C GLU A 105 -10.56 1.69 -4.21
N SER A 106 -11.73 1.12 -4.51
CA SER A 106 -12.87 1.08 -3.59
C SER A 106 -12.57 0.27 -2.34
N SER A 107 -12.84 0.84 -1.17
CA SER A 107 -12.71 0.14 0.13
C SER A 107 -13.79 -0.91 0.40
N VAL A 108 -14.84 -0.92 -0.42
CA VAL A 108 -16.02 -1.81 -0.29
C VAL A 108 -16.02 -2.90 -1.36
N ASN A 109 -15.49 -2.60 -2.54
CA ASN A 109 -15.42 -3.54 -3.66
C ASN A 109 -14.10 -3.40 -4.43
N PRO A 110 -12.96 -3.70 -3.79
CA PRO A 110 -11.67 -3.64 -4.47
C PRO A 110 -11.56 -4.72 -5.56
N LYS A 111 -10.63 -4.51 -6.49
CA LYS A 111 -10.42 -5.38 -7.67
C LYS A 111 -8.96 -5.70 -7.96
N SER A 112 -8.01 -5.05 -7.29
CA SER A 112 -6.59 -5.21 -7.61
C SER A 112 -6.09 -6.66 -7.48
N PHE A 113 -6.46 -7.38 -6.44
CA PHE A 113 -6.10 -8.80 -6.30
C PHE A 113 -6.79 -9.67 -7.35
N GLU A 114 -8.09 -9.52 -7.58
CA GLU A 114 -8.82 -10.32 -8.57
C GLU A 114 -8.25 -10.11 -9.98
N SER A 115 -7.91 -8.88 -10.34
CA SER A 115 -7.28 -8.55 -11.62
C SER A 115 -5.93 -9.26 -11.78
N VAL A 116 -5.09 -9.25 -10.74
CA VAL A 116 -3.78 -9.93 -10.77
C VAL A 116 -3.94 -11.46 -10.81
N ILE A 117 -4.79 -12.04 -9.96
CA ILE A 117 -5.06 -13.49 -9.91
C ILE A 117 -5.56 -13.98 -11.28
N THR A 118 -6.51 -13.26 -11.87
CA THR A 118 -7.07 -13.58 -13.19
C THR A 118 -6.01 -13.45 -14.28
N ALA A 119 -5.16 -12.42 -14.21
CA ALA A 119 -4.06 -12.25 -15.15
C ALA A 119 -3.07 -13.43 -15.10
N LEU A 120 -2.83 -14.00 -13.92
CA LEU A 120 -1.98 -15.18 -13.72
C LEU A 120 -2.62 -16.49 -14.21
N GLY A 121 -3.90 -16.47 -14.61
CA GLY A 121 -4.63 -17.64 -15.11
C GLY A 121 -5.29 -18.51 -14.04
N ALA A 122 -5.31 -18.05 -12.78
CA ALA A 122 -6.04 -18.70 -11.69
C ALA A 122 -7.51 -18.27 -11.67
N THR A 123 -8.35 -19.06 -11.00
CA THR A 123 -9.77 -18.77 -10.79
C THR A 123 -9.96 -18.10 -9.43
N VAL A 124 -10.49 -16.88 -9.43
CA VAL A 124 -10.89 -16.18 -8.20
C VAL A 124 -12.12 -16.88 -7.60
N VAL A 125 -12.07 -17.19 -6.31
CA VAL A 125 -13.23 -17.67 -5.55
C VAL A 125 -13.75 -16.62 -4.58
N PRO A 126 -15.09 -16.47 -4.42
CA PRO A 126 -15.66 -15.56 -3.44
C PRO A 126 -15.24 -15.93 -2.01
N PHE A 127 -14.81 -14.94 -1.24
CA PHE A 127 -14.41 -15.13 0.15
C PHE A 127 -15.07 -14.08 1.04
N LYS A 128 -15.94 -14.52 1.96
CA LYS A 128 -16.73 -13.63 2.82
C LYS A 128 -15.89 -12.73 3.73
N LYS A 129 -14.65 -13.14 4.05
CA LYS A 129 -13.71 -12.41 4.90
C LYS A 129 -12.60 -11.71 4.10
N SER A 130 -12.79 -11.49 2.79
CA SER A 130 -11.79 -10.84 1.92
C SER A 130 -11.39 -9.44 2.42
N LEU A 131 -12.30 -8.74 3.10
CA LEU A 131 -12.12 -7.40 3.67
C LEU A 131 -12.05 -7.38 5.21
N SER A 132 -11.94 -8.55 5.86
CA SER A 132 -11.81 -8.59 7.32
C SER A 132 -10.41 -8.09 7.72
N ALA A 133 -10.31 -7.47 8.90
CA ALA A 133 -9.01 -7.31 9.52
C ALA A 133 -8.43 -8.72 9.76
N ALA A 134 -7.15 -8.92 9.46
CA ALA A 134 -6.43 -9.99 10.13
C ALA A 134 -6.41 -9.58 11.61
N ASP A 135 -6.87 -10.44 12.51
CA ASP A 135 -7.21 -10.15 13.92
C ASP A 135 -6.09 -9.50 14.77
N PHE A 136 -4.91 -9.25 14.20
CA PHE A 136 -3.76 -8.63 14.85
C PHE A 136 -4.02 -7.21 15.39
N THR A 137 -4.89 -6.40 14.76
CA THR A 137 -5.19 -5.03 15.25
C THR A 137 -6.26 -5.00 16.35
N LEU A 138 -7.18 -5.97 16.36
CA LEU A 138 -8.22 -6.11 17.38
C LEU A 138 -7.66 -6.61 18.73
N LEU A 139 -6.43 -7.13 18.76
CA LEU A 139 -5.75 -7.55 19.99
C LEU A 139 -5.09 -6.39 20.76
N ILE A 140 -4.95 -5.21 20.17
CA ILE A 140 -4.24 -4.06 20.78
C ILE A 140 -5.18 -2.87 21.04
N GLN A 141 -6.45 -2.96 20.63
CA GLN A 141 -7.46 -2.00 21.07
C GLN A 141 -8.03 -2.51 22.40
N PRO A 142 -7.76 -1.84 23.54
CA PRO A 142 -8.52 -2.15 24.75
C PRO A 142 -9.98 -1.89 24.38
N LYS A 143 -10.83 -2.90 24.57
CA LYS A 143 -12.28 -2.73 24.50
C LYS A 143 -12.64 -1.64 25.50
N HIS A 144 -12.84 -0.41 25.04
CA HIS A 144 -13.52 0.57 25.84
C HIS A 144 -15.00 0.19 25.88
N GLN A 145 -15.39 -0.10 27.12
CA GLN A 145 -16.73 -0.10 27.69
C GLN A 145 -17.63 0.99 27.10
#